data_AF-A0A935SS36-F1
#
_entry.id   AF-A0A935SS36-F1
#
_cell.length_a   1.000
_cell.length_b   1.000
_cell.length_c   1.000
_cell.angle_alpha   90.00
_cell.angle_beta   90.00
_cell.angle_gamma   90.00
#
_symmetry.space_group_name_H-M   'P 1'
#
loop_
_entity.id
_entity.type
_entity.pdbx_description
1 polymer ?
#
loop_
_entity_poly.entity_id
_entity_poly.type
_entity_poly.pdbx_seq_one_letter_code
_entity_poly.pdbx_strand_id
1 'polypeptide(L)'
;MSDPGTEIQTLPRYVEAALPVPLRRVFTYRVPEELREKLKLGARLMLPFGRRNVTGYAVGLHTDLPADVEIDESKIKDIIDVTDEEPLITPEILKLTQWTADYYASFWGEMLKASLPAGINSEKVRPKRRKAVRLNSTKAPPYQGGVTLRRTGWFFSRQRPLTNDQNTIITLLAANNNEMLFTDVLEQANVGASPLNTLAKRGIVEIYIQDVDRDPLKDAKLPERDDFTLTAEQQTALDAITTAIGDHDKFKAFLLHGVTGSGKTEVYIRAMRHALDNGRSAMMLVPEIALTPVFSRRLRAVFGSEVAILHSNLSTGERYDEWRRIRRGDARIAIGTRARSLHRWRTSASSSLTKNTTRRTASTNRRFTTPAMLQ
;
A
#
# COMPACT_ATOMS: atom_id res chain seq x y z
N MET A 1 26.43 35.12 16.68
CA MET A 1 25.59 34.49 15.65
C MET A 1 25.31 33.09 16.15
N SER A 2 24.19 32.92 16.84
CA SER A 2 23.76 31.68 17.47
C SER A 2 22.69 31.09 16.56
N ASP A 3 22.89 29.84 16.15
CA ASP A 3 22.02 29.11 15.23
C ASP A 3 20.60 28.94 15.83
N PRO A 4 19.52 29.41 15.18
CA PRO A 4 18.18 29.30 15.72
C PRO A 4 17.60 27.91 15.47
N GLY A 5 17.40 27.14 16.54
CA GLY A 5 16.29 26.19 16.65
C GLY A 5 16.48 24.82 16.00
N THR A 6 17.43 24.04 16.49
CA THR A 6 17.22 22.58 16.51
C THR A 6 16.37 22.29 17.76
N GLU A 7 15.05 22.27 17.62
CA GLU A 7 14.19 21.70 18.67
C GLU A 7 14.66 20.26 18.92
N ILE A 8 15.21 20.01 20.12
CA ILE A 8 15.50 18.65 20.56
C ILE A 8 14.13 17.96 20.67
N GLN A 9 13.75 17.15 19.67
CA GLN A 9 12.58 16.30 19.78
C GLN A 9 12.80 15.36 20.96
N THR A 10 12.18 15.67 22.10
CA THR A 10 12.22 14.81 23.27
C THR A 10 11.51 13.51 22.92
N LEU A 11 12.29 12.44 22.80
CA LEU A 11 11.79 11.12 22.49
C LEU A 11 10.90 10.59 23.63
N PRO A 12 9.81 9.87 23.33
CA PRO A 12 8.87 9.41 24.34
C PRO A 12 9.52 8.39 25.28
N ARG A 13 9.40 8.58 26.59
CA ARG A 13 9.84 7.63 27.62
C ARG A 13 8.75 6.65 28.01
N TYR A 14 7.48 7.03 27.83
CA TYR A 14 6.32 6.21 28.14
C TYR A 14 5.33 6.17 26.98
N VAL A 15 4.59 5.08 26.90
CA VAL A 15 3.53 4.85 25.91
C VAL A 15 2.28 4.36 26.59
N GLU A 16 1.15 4.94 26.23
CA GLU A 16 -0.16 4.38 26.52
C GLU A 16 -0.52 3.38 25.43
N ALA A 17 -0.84 2.16 25.86
CA ALA A 17 -1.20 1.08 24.97
C ALA A 17 -2.63 0.60 25.20
N ALA A 18 -3.42 0.60 24.13
CA ALA A 18 -4.70 -0.09 24.10
C ALA A 18 -4.48 -1.57 23.80
N LEU A 19 -4.98 -2.46 24.66
CA LEU A 19 -4.84 -3.90 24.52
C LEU A 19 -6.18 -4.53 24.08
N PRO A 20 -6.18 -5.51 23.15
CA PRO A 20 -7.39 -6.22 22.73
C PRO A 20 -7.83 -7.24 23.81
N VAL A 21 -8.22 -6.72 24.96
CA VAL A 21 -8.73 -7.42 26.13
C VAL A 21 -10.01 -6.70 26.59
N PRO A 22 -10.92 -7.37 27.32
CA PRO A 22 -12.21 -6.79 27.71
C PRO A 22 -12.06 -5.79 28.88
N LEU A 23 -11.24 -4.75 28.70
CA LEU A 23 -10.99 -3.69 29.67
C LEU A 23 -11.10 -2.34 28.97
N ARG A 24 -11.93 -1.45 29.51
CA ARG A 24 -12.11 -0.07 29.01
C ARG A 24 -11.04 0.88 29.58
N ARG A 25 -9.79 0.46 29.54
CA ARG A 25 -8.65 1.26 29.99
C ARG A 25 -7.44 1.03 29.09
N VAL A 26 -6.58 2.04 29.03
CA VAL A 26 -5.24 1.92 28.43
C VAL A 26 -4.23 1.57 29.53
N PHE A 27 -3.05 1.11 29.13
CA PHE A 27 -1.99 0.71 30.03
C PHE A 27 -0.70 1.45 29.69
N THR A 28 -0.04 1.99 30.70
CA THR A 28 1.23 2.70 30.54
C THR A 28 2.40 1.73 30.61
N TYR A 29 3.30 1.83 29.64
CA TYR A 29 4.57 1.09 29.59
C TYR A 29 5.73 2.04 29.41
N ARG A 30 6.91 1.63 29.86
CA ARG A 30 8.17 2.33 29.61
C ARG A 30 8.71 1.94 28.23
N VAL A 31 9.31 2.90 27.54
CA VAL A 31 9.92 2.72 26.22
C VAL A 31 11.44 2.63 26.38
N PRO A 32 12.05 1.45 26.13
CA PRO A 32 13.50 1.30 26.08
C PRO A 32 14.12 2.28 25.09
N GLU A 33 15.33 2.78 25.40
CA GLU A 33 15.99 3.84 24.63
C GLU A 33 16.13 3.50 23.13
N GLU A 34 16.49 2.26 22.83
CA GLU A 34 16.64 1.74 21.46
C GLU A 34 15.34 1.69 20.63
N LEU A 35 14.18 1.75 21.28
CA LEU A 35 12.87 1.70 20.62
C LEU A 35 12.22 3.08 20.49
N ARG A 36 12.74 4.12 21.15
CA ARG A 36 12.06 5.42 21.21
C ARG A 36 11.96 6.12 19.86
N GLU A 37 13.00 6.00 19.01
CA GLU A 37 12.98 6.59 17.66
C GLU A 37 12.01 5.88 16.71
N LYS A 38 11.80 4.57 16.93
CA LYS A 38 10.89 3.77 16.09
C LYS A 38 9.43 3.94 16.49
N LEU A 39 9.18 4.33 17.74
CA LEU A 39 7.84 4.39 18.30
C LEU A 39 7.05 5.57 17.74
N LYS A 40 5.90 5.27 17.15
CA LYS A 40 4.95 6.23 16.62
C LYS A 40 3.54 5.88 17.09
N LEU A 41 2.65 6.88 17.16
CA LEU A 41 1.23 6.64 17.44
C LEU A 41 0.62 5.69 16.39
N GLY A 42 -0.25 4.78 16.85
CA GLY A 42 -0.87 3.75 16.03
C GLY A 42 0.03 2.58 15.67
N ALA A 43 1.29 2.56 16.14
CA ALA A 43 2.17 1.41 16.00
C ALA A 43 1.67 0.22 16.83
N ARG A 44 1.91 -1.00 16.34
CA ARG A 44 1.69 -2.21 17.12
C ARG A 44 2.91 -2.49 17.98
N LEU A 45 2.63 -2.88 19.23
CA LEU A 45 3.63 -3.11 20.25
C LEU A 45 3.52 -4.55 20.74
N MET A 46 4.66 -5.20 20.95
CA MET A 46 4.72 -6.42 21.75
C MET A 46 4.85 -6.04 23.22
N LEU A 47 3.91 -6.48 24.06
CA LEU A 47 3.79 -6.03 25.44
C LEU A 47 3.65 -7.20 26.42
N PRO A 48 4.28 -7.14 27.61
CA PRO A 48 4.06 -8.12 28.66
C PRO A 48 2.74 -7.81 29.40
N PHE A 49 1.78 -8.74 29.36
CA PHE A 49 0.49 -8.59 30.04
C PHE A 49 0.14 -9.82 30.86
N GLY A 50 0.23 -9.68 32.19
CA GLY A 50 0.14 -10.82 33.12
C GLY A 50 1.29 -11.81 32.91
N ARG A 51 0.94 -13.06 32.57
CA ARG A 51 1.90 -14.16 32.32
C ARG A 51 2.23 -14.39 30.83
N ARG A 52 1.67 -13.58 29.93
CA ARG A 52 1.80 -13.75 28.48
C ARG A 52 2.22 -12.45 27.80
N ASN A 53 2.74 -12.57 26.59
CA ASN A 53 2.96 -11.44 25.70
C ASN A 53 1.74 -11.24 24.81
N VAL A 54 1.36 -9.99 24.58
CA VAL A 54 0.21 -9.61 23.76
C VAL A 54 0.57 -8.48 22.81
N THR A 55 -0.09 -8.45 21.65
CA THR A 55 -0.03 -7.29 20.75
C THR A 55 -0.96 -6.20 21.27
N GLY A 56 -0.42 -5.02 21.55
CA GLY A 56 -1.17 -3.80 21.82
C GLY A 56 -0.94 -2.72 20.76
N TYR A 57 -1.57 -1.58 20.93
CA TYR A 57 -1.49 -0.45 20.01
C TYR A 57 -1.11 0.83 20.76
N ALA A 58 -0.11 1.55 20.27
CA ALA A 58 0.27 2.85 20.82
C ALA A 58 -0.85 3.88 20.57
N VAL A 59 -1.42 4.42 21.65
CA VAL A 59 -2.52 5.40 21.59
C VAL A 59 -2.19 6.74 22.23
N GLY A 60 -1.14 6.79 23.06
CA GLY A 60 -0.60 8.01 23.67
C GLY A 60 0.91 7.89 23.84
N LEU A 61 1.64 9.00 23.68
CA LEU A 61 3.10 9.06 23.82
C LEU A 61 3.45 10.18 24.80
N HIS A 62 4.31 9.88 25.78
CA HIS A 62 4.63 10.80 26.86
C HIS A 62 6.13 10.80 27.17
N THR A 63 6.67 11.98 27.46
CA THR A 63 8.04 12.14 27.99
C THR A 63 8.09 11.87 29.48
N ASP A 64 7.05 12.26 30.21
CA ASP A 64 6.96 12.15 31.66
C ASP A 64 5.61 11.53 32.07
N LEU A 65 5.58 10.94 33.26
CA LEU A 65 4.33 10.41 33.83
C LEU A 65 3.43 11.57 34.31
N PRO A 66 2.10 11.42 34.25
CA PRO A 66 1.17 12.42 34.79
C PRO A 66 1.47 12.67 36.28
N ALA A 67 1.69 13.94 36.65
CA ALA A 67 2.04 14.32 38.02
C ALA A 67 0.87 14.17 39.01
N ASP A 68 -0.35 14.09 38.50
CA ASP A 68 -1.61 13.95 39.23
C ASP A 68 -1.98 12.50 39.57
N VAL A 69 -1.20 11.52 39.08
CA VAL A 69 -1.43 10.10 39.34
C VAL A 69 -0.25 9.54 40.14
N GLU A 70 -0.54 8.99 41.33
CA GLU A 70 0.46 8.22 42.10
C GLU A 70 0.79 6.91 41.36
N ILE A 71 1.74 6.99 40.43
CA ILE A 71 2.24 5.83 39.68
C ILE A 71 3.57 5.40 40.28
N ASP A 72 3.60 4.19 40.83
CA ASP A 72 4.84 3.53 41.21
C ASP A 72 5.63 3.12 39.96
N GLU A 73 6.60 3.97 39.58
CA GLU A 73 7.41 3.77 38.38
C GLU A 73 8.14 2.41 38.38
N SER A 74 8.45 1.84 39.55
CA SER A 74 9.10 0.53 39.65
C SER A 74 8.24 -0.62 39.13
N LYS A 75 6.90 -0.45 39.11
CA LYS A 75 5.94 -1.43 38.61
C LYS A 75 5.66 -1.28 37.11
N ILE A 76 6.11 -0.21 36.48
CA ILE A 76 5.95 0.00 35.04
C ILE A 76 6.88 -0.96 34.31
N LYS A 77 6.27 -1.81 33.48
CA LYS A 77 7.00 -2.74 32.62
C LYS A 77 7.43 -2.06 31.34
N ASP A 78 8.49 -2.58 30.74
CA ASP A 78 8.99 -2.11 29.45
C ASP A 78 8.18 -2.74 28.30
N ILE A 79 8.06 -2.03 27.19
CA ILE A 79 7.63 -2.64 25.93
C ILE A 79 8.72 -3.62 25.44
N ILE A 80 8.31 -4.71 24.79
CA ILE A 80 9.25 -5.72 24.30
C ILE A 80 9.77 -5.33 22.91
N ASP A 81 8.88 -4.86 22.02
CA ASP A 81 9.24 -4.55 20.64
C ASP A 81 8.19 -3.63 19.98
N VAL A 82 8.62 -2.89 18.93
CA VAL A 82 7.76 -2.15 18.02
C VAL A 82 7.65 -2.97 16.72
N THR A 83 6.47 -3.55 16.48
CA THR A 83 6.31 -4.60 15.45
C THR A 83 6.37 -4.08 14.01
N ASP A 84 6.05 -2.81 13.79
CA ASP A 84 5.97 -2.22 12.45
C ASP A 84 6.90 -1.01 12.33
N GLU A 85 7.63 -0.91 11.21
CA GLU A 85 8.45 0.27 10.88
C GLU A 85 7.59 1.53 10.69
N GLU A 86 6.38 1.36 10.17
CA GLU A 86 5.39 2.42 10.01
C GLU A 86 4.04 1.99 10.61
N PRO A 87 3.37 2.86 11.38
CA PRO A 87 2.06 2.59 11.98
C PRO A 87 1.05 2.03 10.99
N LEU A 88 0.36 0.97 11.41
CA LEU A 88 -0.73 0.40 10.64
C LEU A 88 -2.03 1.19 10.83
N ILE A 89 -2.18 1.80 12.00
CA ILE A 89 -3.36 2.55 12.42
C ILE A 89 -3.03 4.04 12.29
N THR A 90 -3.86 4.78 11.56
CA THR A 90 -3.68 6.22 11.38
C THR A 90 -4.35 7.01 12.50
N PRO A 91 -4.02 8.29 12.69
CA PRO A 91 -4.71 9.16 13.64
C PRO A 91 -6.22 9.21 13.43
N GLU A 92 -6.70 9.15 12.19
CA GLU A 92 -8.14 9.12 11.88
C GLU A 92 -8.78 7.81 12.34
N ILE A 93 -8.11 6.68 12.16
CA ILE A 93 -8.61 5.38 12.64
C ILE A 93 -8.52 5.31 14.17
N LEU A 94 -7.50 5.88 14.81
CA LEU A 94 -7.44 6.01 16.27
C LEU A 94 -8.66 6.77 16.79
N LYS A 95 -8.93 7.97 16.24
CA LYS A 95 -10.10 8.79 16.60
C LYS A 95 -11.42 8.08 16.35
N LEU A 96 -11.58 7.47 15.18
CA LEU A 96 -12.81 6.76 14.80
C LEU A 96 -13.06 5.55 15.71
N THR A 97 -12.04 4.75 15.97
CA THR A 97 -12.17 3.55 16.83
C THR A 97 -12.37 3.92 18.29
N GLN A 98 -11.79 5.03 18.76
CA GLN A 98 -12.04 5.57 20.09
C GLN A 98 -13.51 6.00 20.22
N TRP A 99 -13.97 6.87 19.32
CA TRP A 99 -15.37 7.32 19.28
C TRP A 99 -16.35 6.14 19.18
N THR A 100 -16.03 5.14 18.37
CA THR A 100 -16.86 3.92 18.22
C THR A 100 -16.89 3.12 19.53
N ALA A 101 -15.74 2.95 20.19
CA ALA A 101 -15.67 2.25 21.46
C ALA A 101 -16.47 2.99 22.54
N ASP A 102 -16.40 4.31 22.60
CA ASP A 102 -17.13 5.12 23.57
C ASP A 102 -18.65 5.07 23.30
N TYR A 103 -19.06 5.31 22.04
CA TYR A 103 -20.47 5.34 21.65
C TYR A 103 -21.16 3.99 21.84
N TYR A 104 -20.51 2.89 21.44
CA TYR A 104 -21.06 1.54 21.57
C TYR A 104 -20.68 0.85 22.88
N ALA A 105 -20.06 1.56 23.82
CA ALA A 105 -19.61 1.03 25.10
C ALA A 105 -18.78 -0.28 24.93
N SER A 106 -17.87 -0.29 23.97
CA SER A 106 -16.99 -1.42 23.67
C SER A 106 -15.57 -1.19 24.23
N PHE A 107 -14.60 -2.02 23.83
CA PHE A 107 -13.21 -1.95 24.26
C PHE A 107 -12.34 -1.42 23.14
N TRP A 108 -11.64 -0.30 23.37
CA TRP A 108 -10.88 0.37 22.31
C TRP A 108 -9.82 -0.54 21.66
N GLY A 109 -9.12 -1.36 22.45
CA GLY A 109 -8.15 -2.32 21.90
C GLY A 109 -8.78 -3.40 21.00
N GLU A 110 -10.03 -3.82 21.28
CA GLU A 110 -10.75 -4.74 20.38
C GLU A 110 -11.19 -4.03 19.10
N MET A 111 -11.63 -2.76 19.18
CA MET A 111 -11.96 -1.94 18.01
C MET A 111 -10.75 -1.70 17.11
N LEU A 112 -9.59 -1.39 17.70
CA LEU A 112 -8.33 -1.25 16.97
C LEU A 112 -7.92 -2.55 16.29
N LYS A 113 -8.05 -3.70 16.97
CA LYS A 113 -7.81 -5.01 16.37
C LYS A 113 -8.78 -5.31 15.21
N ALA A 114 -10.05 -4.93 15.35
CA ALA A 114 -11.06 -5.14 14.31
C ALA A 114 -10.84 -4.24 13.08
N SER A 115 -10.19 -3.08 13.24
CA SER A 115 -9.81 -2.19 12.13
C SER A 115 -8.66 -2.71 11.27
N LEU A 116 -8.05 -3.85 11.63
CA LEU A 116 -6.93 -4.43 10.91
C LEU A 116 -7.32 -5.78 10.28
N PRO A 117 -6.65 -6.19 9.18
CA PRO A 117 -6.97 -7.46 8.55
C PRO A 117 -6.70 -8.63 9.49
N ALA A 118 -7.58 -9.63 9.43
CA ALA A 118 -7.49 -10.82 10.27
C ALA A 118 -6.12 -11.50 10.12
N GLY A 119 -5.55 -11.90 11.25
CA GLY A 119 -4.28 -12.61 11.30
C GLY A 119 -3.03 -11.73 11.16
N ILE A 120 -3.15 -10.41 10.99
CA ILE A 120 -1.98 -9.51 11.01
C ILE A 120 -1.22 -9.55 12.33
N ASN A 121 -1.94 -9.77 13.44
CA ASN A 121 -1.37 -9.93 14.79
C ASN A 121 -0.91 -11.36 15.07
N SER A 122 -0.91 -12.23 14.07
CA SER A 122 -0.42 -13.61 14.17
C SER A 122 0.73 -13.81 13.20
N GLU A 123 1.72 -14.61 13.59
CA GLU A 123 2.82 -14.96 12.70
C GLU A 123 2.41 -15.80 11.48
N LYS A 124 1.15 -16.27 11.45
CA LYS A 124 0.61 -17.20 10.46
C LYS A 124 0.31 -16.54 9.11
N VAL A 125 0.09 -15.23 9.07
CA VAL A 125 -0.25 -14.52 7.83
C VAL A 125 0.98 -13.76 7.35
N ARG A 126 1.67 -14.34 6.38
CA ARG A 126 2.86 -13.77 5.75
C ARG A 126 2.62 -13.59 4.24
N PRO A 127 3.31 -12.61 3.62
CA PRO A 127 3.26 -12.49 2.17
C PRO A 127 3.69 -13.80 1.52
N LYS A 128 3.01 -14.17 0.42
CA LYS A 128 3.37 -15.36 -0.33
C LYS A 128 4.70 -15.09 -1.02
N ARG A 129 5.68 -15.95 -0.82
CA ARG A 129 7.00 -15.80 -1.43
C ARG A 129 7.17 -16.79 -2.57
N ARG A 130 7.61 -16.32 -3.73
CA ARG A 130 7.99 -17.15 -4.88
C ARG A 130 9.38 -16.75 -5.38
N LYS A 131 10.05 -17.68 -6.05
CA LYS A 131 11.28 -17.37 -6.76
C LYS A 131 10.95 -16.52 -7.98
N ALA A 132 11.64 -15.40 -8.12
CA ALA A 132 11.62 -14.55 -9.29
C ALA A 132 13.00 -14.52 -9.92
N VAL A 133 13.05 -14.11 -11.18
CA VAL A 133 14.25 -13.98 -11.98
C VAL A 133 14.23 -12.61 -12.62
N ARG A 134 15.32 -11.86 -12.46
CA ARG A 134 15.51 -10.60 -13.20
C ARG A 134 16.81 -10.60 -13.99
N LEU A 135 16.83 -9.91 -15.13
CA LEU A 135 18.06 -9.66 -15.87
C LEU A 135 18.96 -8.70 -15.08
N ASN A 136 20.25 -9.01 -15.03
CA ASN A 136 21.23 -8.09 -14.48
C ASN A 136 21.63 -7.07 -15.55
N SER A 137 21.11 -5.84 -15.46
CA SER A 137 21.34 -4.77 -16.44
C SER A 137 22.81 -4.44 -16.69
N THR A 138 23.71 -4.77 -15.75
CA THR A 138 25.16 -4.56 -15.86
C THR A 138 25.91 -5.67 -16.62
N LYS A 139 25.31 -6.86 -16.75
CA LYS A 139 25.96 -8.05 -17.37
C LYS A 139 25.14 -8.71 -18.47
N ALA A 140 23.86 -8.37 -18.59
CA ALA A 140 23.01 -8.84 -19.68
C ALA A 140 23.41 -8.12 -20.98
N PRO A 141 23.50 -8.84 -22.11
CA PRO A 141 23.75 -8.20 -23.40
C PRO A 141 22.63 -7.20 -23.70
N PRO A 142 22.94 -6.01 -24.27
CA PRO A 142 21.92 -5.04 -24.63
C PRO A 142 20.96 -5.65 -25.65
N TYR A 143 19.69 -5.80 -25.25
CA TYR A 143 18.63 -6.29 -26.12
C TYR A 143 18.00 -5.09 -26.85
N GLN A 144 18.36 -4.89 -28.12
CA GLN A 144 17.59 -4.06 -29.04
C GLN A 144 16.87 -4.99 -30.00
N GLY A 145 15.54 -4.86 -30.06
CA GLY A 145 14.64 -5.78 -30.75
C GLY A 145 15.18 -6.32 -32.06
N GLY A 146 15.23 -7.65 -32.14
CA GLY A 146 15.18 -8.36 -33.41
C GLY A 146 16.46 -8.49 -34.25
N VAL A 147 17.64 -8.10 -33.78
CA VAL A 147 18.89 -8.39 -34.52
C VAL A 147 20.02 -8.80 -33.58
N THR A 148 20.58 -9.99 -33.81
CA THR A 148 21.85 -10.39 -33.22
C THR A 148 22.94 -9.48 -33.82
N LEU A 149 23.32 -8.43 -33.10
CA LEU A 149 24.45 -7.56 -33.49
C LEU A 149 25.74 -8.39 -33.44
N ARG A 150 26.11 -8.96 -34.60
CA ARG A 150 27.46 -9.43 -34.86
C ARG A 150 28.39 -8.21 -34.81
N ARG A 151 29.23 -8.18 -33.78
CA ARG A 151 30.39 -7.29 -33.56
C ARG A 151 30.09 -5.81 -33.38
N THR A 152 30.33 -5.33 -32.15
CA THR A 152 31.47 -4.44 -31.86
C THR A 152 31.74 -4.37 -30.35
N GLY A 153 32.96 -4.75 -29.95
CA GLY A 153 33.65 -4.26 -28.76
C GLY A 153 32.94 -4.38 -27.40
N TRP A 154 32.78 -5.60 -26.88
CA TRP A 154 32.71 -5.82 -25.43
C TRP A 154 33.99 -6.53 -24.99
N PHE A 155 34.69 -5.93 -24.02
CA PHE A 155 35.94 -6.44 -23.49
C PHE A 155 35.79 -7.88 -23.00
N PHE A 156 36.75 -8.71 -23.41
CA PHE A 156 36.76 -10.17 -23.27
C PHE A 156 36.54 -10.62 -21.83
N SER A 157 35.43 -11.33 -21.60
CA SER A 157 35.46 -12.48 -20.69
C SER A 157 35.27 -13.74 -21.52
N ARG A 158 36.05 -14.77 -21.20
CA ARG A 158 36.21 -16.07 -21.85
C ARG A 158 34.96 -16.97 -21.70
N GLN A 159 33.77 -16.40 -21.84
CA GLN A 159 32.51 -17.09 -21.57
C GLN A 159 32.05 -17.86 -22.82
N ARG A 160 31.72 -19.14 -22.63
CA ARG A 160 31.11 -19.97 -23.67
C ARG A 160 29.85 -19.27 -24.22
N PRO A 161 29.61 -19.32 -25.54
CA PRO A 161 28.41 -18.74 -26.14
C PRO A 161 27.14 -19.27 -25.45
N LEU A 162 26.11 -18.43 -25.40
CA LEU A 162 24.83 -18.78 -24.81
C LEU A 162 24.12 -19.83 -25.67
N THR A 163 23.46 -20.80 -25.03
CA THR A 163 22.64 -21.78 -25.74
C THR A 163 21.35 -21.15 -26.26
N ASN A 164 20.64 -21.85 -27.16
CA ASN A 164 19.37 -21.36 -27.68
C ASN A 164 18.36 -21.09 -26.54
N ASP A 165 18.19 -22.06 -25.64
CA ASP A 165 17.35 -21.92 -24.44
C ASP A 165 17.71 -20.71 -23.57
N GLN A 166 19.01 -20.43 -23.42
CA GLN A 166 19.49 -19.28 -22.65
C GLN A 166 19.13 -17.95 -23.34
N ASN A 167 19.25 -17.88 -24.67
CA ASN A 167 18.82 -16.71 -25.43
C ASN A 167 17.30 -16.53 -25.40
N THR A 168 16.52 -17.61 -25.46
CA THR A 168 15.06 -17.58 -25.31
C THR A 168 14.66 -17.00 -23.96
N ILE A 169 15.28 -17.47 -22.87
CA ILE A 169 15.05 -16.92 -21.51
C ILE A 169 15.35 -15.43 -21.45
N ILE A 170 16.50 -14.99 -21.95
CA ILE A 170 16.90 -13.57 -21.90
C ILE A 170 15.91 -12.71 -22.70
N THR A 171 15.52 -13.19 -23.90
CA THR A 171 14.57 -12.51 -24.76
C THR A 171 13.20 -12.38 -24.08
N LEU A 172 12.72 -13.47 -23.48
CA LEU A 172 11.46 -13.50 -22.75
C LEU A 172 11.46 -12.53 -21.56
N LEU A 173 12.54 -12.53 -20.77
CA LEU A 173 12.68 -11.61 -19.65
C LEU A 173 12.74 -10.15 -20.14
N ALA A 174 13.50 -9.85 -21.20
CA ALA A 174 13.60 -8.51 -21.76
C ALA A 174 12.23 -7.99 -22.27
N ALA A 175 11.39 -8.87 -22.81
CA ALA A 175 10.03 -8.54 -23.23
C ALA A 175 9.08 -8.28 -22.05
N ASN A 176 9.38 -8.78 -20.85
CA ASN A 176 8.56 -8.67 -19.64
C ASN A 176 9.23 -7.77 -18.60
N ASN A 177 9.64 -6.56 -19.00
CA ASN A 177 10.26 -5.57 -18.10
C ASN A 177 11.49 -6.09 -17.34
N ASN A 178 12.22 -7.04 -17.92
CA ASN A 178 13.41 -7.67 -17.36
C ASN A 178 13.18 -8.54 -16.12
N GLU A 179 11.94 -8.85 -15.73
CA GLU A 179 11.63 -9.58 -14.49
C GLU A 179 10.40 -10.47 -14.63
N MET A 180 10.51 -11.73 -14.22
CA MET A 180 9.40 -12.69 -14.22
C MET A 180 9.52 -13.68 -13.07
N LEU A 181 8.41 -14.34 -12.71
CA LEU A 181 8.47 -15.49 -11.80
C LEU A 181 9.25 -16.64 -12.42
N PHE A 182 10.01 -17.34 -11.59
CA PHE A 182 10.84 -18.46 -12.02
C PHE A 182 10.02 -19.54 -12.73
N THR A 183 8.82 -19.86 -12.21
CA THR A 183 7.91 -20.83 -12.82
C THR A 183 7.41 -20.38 -14.19
N ASP A 184 7.05 -19.11 -14.31
CA ASP A 184 6.45 -18.54 -15.52
C ASP A 184 7.48 -18.48 -16.65
N VAL A 185 8.77 -18.25 -16.32
CA VAL A 185 9.88 -18.36 -17.26
C VAL A 185 10.03 -19.79 -17.80
N LEU A 186 9.98 -20.81 -16.92
CA LEU A 186 10.11 -22.20 -17.35
C LEU A 186 8.97 -22.61 -18.28
N GLU A 187 7.74 -22.23 -17.94
CA GLU A 187 6.54 -22.54 -18.72
C GLU A 187 6.52 -21.80 -20.06
N GLN A 188 6.71 -20.48 -20.07
CA GLN A 188 6.60 -19.68 -21.30
C GLN A 188 7.80 -19.85 -22.25
N ALA A 189 9.02 -20.05 -21.72
CA ALA A 189 10.17 -20.37 -22.56
C ALA A 189 10.20 -21.86 -22.95
N ASN A 190 9.35 -22.70 -22.34
CA ASN A 190 9.34 -24.15 -22.51
C ASN A 190 10.72 -24.79 -22.25
N VAL A 191 11.33 -24.44 -21.11
CA VAL A 191 12.69 -24.86 -20.73
C VAL A 191 12.72 -25.46 -19.33
N GLY A 192 13.69 -26.35 -19.09
CA GLY A 192 13.99 -26.82 -17.74
C GLY A 192 14.73 -25.77 -16.89
N ALA A 193 14.91 -26.04 -15.60
CA ALA A 193 15.60 -25.12 -14.68
C ALA A 193 17.11 -24.94 -14.96
N SER A 194 17.73 -25.86 -15.71
CA SER A 194 19.19 -25.89 -15.90
C SER A 194 19.75 -24.69 -16.69
N PRO A 195 19.20 -24.31 -17.86
CA PRO A 195 19.58 -23.08 -18.56
C PRO A 195 19.51 -21.83 -17.67
N LEU A 196 18.42 -21.69 -16.90
CA LEU A 196 18.16 -20.55 -16.02
C LEU A 196 19.16 -20.49 -14.84
N ASN A 197 19.44 -21.63 -14.19
CA ASN A 197 20.46 -21.74 -13.16
C ASN A 197 21.87 -21.46 -13.70
N THR A 198 22.14 -21.83 -14.95
CA THR A 198 23.43 -21.55 -15.61
C THR A 198 23.60 -20.06 -15.87
N LEU A 199 22.55 -19.38 -16.32
CA LEU A 199 22.53 -17.92 -16.45
C LEU A 199 22.75 -17.23 -15.10
N ALA A 200 22.16 -17.77 -14.03
CA ALA A 200 22.33 -17.24 -12.68
C ALA A 200 23.77 -17.39 -12.19
N LYS A 201 24.39 -18.57 -12.39
CA LYS A 201 25.81 -18.80 -12.08
C LYS A 201 26.75 -17.89 -12.87
N ARG A 202 26.37 -17.52 -14.10
CA ARG A 202 27.13 -16.56 -14.93
C ARG A 202 26.88 -15.10 -14.52
N GLY A 203 25.94 -14.84 -13.62
CA GLY A 203 25.55 -13.50 -13.17
C GLY A 203 24.80 -12.69 -14.24
N ILE A 204 24.28 -13.35 -15.27
CA ILE A 204 23.46 -12.73 -16.34
C ILE A 204 22.04 -12.48 -15.82
N VAL A 205 21.54 -13.39 -14.99
CA VAL A 205 20.28 -13.24 -14.27
C VAL A 205 20.51 -13.36 -12.77
N GLU A 206 19.61 -12.78 -11.99
CA GLU A 206 19.56 -12.94 -10.55
C GLU A 206 18.28 -13.68 -10.17
N ILE A 207 18.41 -14.76 -9.38
CA ILE A 207 17.27 -15.48 -8.82
C ILE A 207 17.13 -15.03 -7.36
N TYR A 208 15.98 -14.49 -7.01
CA TYR A 208 15.69 -14.00 -5.66
C TYR A 208 14.28 -14.39 -5.25
N ILE A 209 13.97 -14.15 -3.98
CA ILE A 209 12.64 -14.38 -3.43
C ILE A 209 11.86 -13.06 -3.50
N GLN A 210 10.73 -13.08 -4.19
CA GLN A 210 9.82 -11.94 -4.30
C GLN A 210 8.50 -12.27 -3.59
N ASP A 211 7.93 -11.26 -2.94
CA ASP A 211 6.56 -11.32 -2.42
C ASP A 211 5.59 -11.23 -3.61
N VAL A 212 4.64 -12.15 -3.69
CA VAL A 212 3.61 -12.23 -4.73
C VAL A 212 2.24 -12.10 -4.08
N ASP A 213 1.43 -11.17 -4.56
CA ASP A 213 0.08 -10.99 -4.07
C ASP A 213 -0.86 -12.07 -4.65
N ARG A 214 -1.75 -12.61 -3.80
CA ARG A 214 -2.80 -13.54 -4.21
C ARG A 214 -3.98 -12.72 -4.76
N ASP A 215 -4.03 -12.51 -6.07
CA ASP A 215 -5.16 -11.81 -6.72
C ASP A 215 -6.37 -12.75 -6.85
N PRO A 216 -7.50 -12.47 -6.16
CA PRO A 216 -8.67 -13.33 -6.19
C PRO A 216 -9.40 -13.37 -7.54
N LEU A 217 -9.10 -12.43 -8.44
CA LEU A 217 -9.72 -12.33 -9.77
C LEU A 217 -8.75 -12.58 -10.93
N LYS A 218 -7.53 -13.08 -10.67
CA LYS A 218 -6.51 -13.28 -11.71
C LYS A 218 -7.02 -14.06 -12.92
N ASP A 219 -7.72 -15.17 -12.65
CA ASP A 219 -8.20 -16.10 -13.68
C ASP A 219 -9.70 -15.91 -13.97
N ALA A 220 -10.31 -14.84 -13.47
CA ALA A 220 -11.73 -14.59 -13.64
C ALA A 220 -12.04 -14.03 -15.03
N LYS A 221 -12.98 -14.66 -15.76
CA LYS A 221 -13.55 -14.06 -16.98
C LYS A 221 -14.28 -12.77 -16.63
N LEU A 222 -13.80 -11.65 -17.18
CA LEU A 222 -14.39 -10.33 -16.97
C LEU A 222 -15.49 -10.07 -18.01
N PRO A 223 -16.59 -9.41 -17.62
CA PRO A 223 -17.61 -8.98 -18.58
C PRO A 223 -17.06 -7.89 -19.52
N GLU A 224 -17.69 -7.75 -20.68
CA GLU A 224 -17.43 -6.63 -21.57
C GLU A 224 -17.83 -5.31 -20.91
N ARG A 225 -17.15 -4.23 -21.31
CA ARG A 225 -17.48 -2.89 -20.84
C ARG A 225 -18.63 -2.37 -21.68
N ASP A 226 -19.77 -2.19 -21.04
CA ASP A 226 -20.88 -1.45 -21.63
C ASP A 226 -20.51 0.04 -21.72
N ASP A 227 -20.74 0.66 -22.88
CA ASP A 227 -20.62 2.11 -23.05
C ASP A 227 -22.02 2.74 -22.96
N PHE A 228 -22.37 3.27 -21.78
CA PHE A 228 -23.67 3.87 -21.52
C PHE A 228 -23.66 5.39 -21.72
N THR A 229 -24.68 5.93 -22.38
CA THR A 229 -24.97 7.36 -22.34
C THR A 229 -25.81 7.67 -21.09
N LEU A 230 -25.38 8.65 -20.28
CA LEU A 230 -26.15 9.04 -19.10
C LEU A 230 -27.44 9.77 -19.49
N THR A 231 -28.49 9.57 -18.69
CA THR A 231 -29.67 10.43 -18.75
C THR A 231 -29.36 11.82 -18.16
N ALA A 232 -30.19 12.81 -18.46
CA ALA A 232 -30.05 14.16 -17.91
C ALA A 232 -30.07 14.18 -16.37
N GLU A 233 -30.90 13.34 -15.74
CA GLU A 233 -30.97 13.22 -14.28
C GLU A 233 -29.70 12.60 -13.70
N GLN A 234 -29.15 11.56 -14.34
CA GLN A 234 -27.90 10.93 -13.93
C GLN A 234 -26.71 11.89 -14.09
N GLN A 235 -26.67 12.67 -15.17
CA GLN A 235 -25.65 13.69 -15.39
C GLN A 235 -25.72 14.76 -14.32
N THR A 236 -26.91 15.28 -14.02
CA THR A 236 -27.12 16.28 -12.96
C THR A 236 -26.64 15.76 -11.60
N ALA A 237 -26.96 14.51 -11.26
CA ALA A 237 -26.49 13.87 -10.03
C ALA A 237 -24.95 13.72 -10.00
N LEU A 238 -24.35 13.30 -11.13
CA LEU A 238 -22.91 13.15 -11.25
C LEU A 238 -22.19 14.49 -11.16
N ASP A 239 -22.72 15.55 -11.75
CA ASP A 239 -22.15 16.91 -11.72
C ASP A 239 -22.12 17.46 -10.30
N ALA A 240 -23.19 17.27 -9.52
CA ALA A 240 -23.24 17.66 -8.12
C ALA A 240 -22.17 16.92 -7.27
N ILE A 241 -22.00 15.62 -7.52
CA ILE A 241 -21.00 14.80 -6.80
C ILE A 241 -19.57 15.18 -7.21
N THR A 242 -19.30 15.34 -8.50
CA THR A 242 -17.95 15.69 -9.00
C THR A 242 -17.54 17.11 -8.58
N THR A 243 -18.47 18.06 -8.59
CA THR A 243 -18.25 19.40 -8.03
C THR A 243 -17.89 19.34 -6.55
N ALA A 244 -18.58 18.49 -5.77
CA ALA A 244 -18.26 18.27 -4.36
C ALA A 244 -16.88 17.62 -4.15
N ILE A 245 -16.48 16.69 -5.02
CA ILE A 245 -15.15 16.08 -4.99
C ILE A 245 -14.08 17.15 -5.19
N GLY A 246 -14.28 18.16 -6.04
CA GLY A 246 -13.33 19.27 -6.22
C GLY A 246 -13.14 20.19 -5.00
N ASP A 247 -14.07 20.18 -4.03
CA ASP A 247 -14.00 21.01 -2.81
C ASP A 247 -13.25 20.27 -1.70
N HIS A 248 -11.92 20.45 -1.63
CA HIS A 248 -11.00 19.62 -0.83
C HIS A 248 -11.23 19.64 0.69
N ASP A 249 -11.82 20.70 1.23
CA ASP A 249 -11.92 20.92 2.68
C ASP A 249 -13.35 20.75 3.24
N LYS A 250 -14.29 20.22 2.44
CA LYS A 250 -15.69 20.10 2.86
C LYS A 250 -16.23 18.69 2.75
N PHE A 251 -16.77 18.20 3.86
CA PHE A 251 -17.63 17.04 3.86
C PHE A 251 -19.00 17.39 3.24
N LYS A 252 -19.46 16.57 2.29
CA LYS A 252 -20.82 16.64 1.73
C LYS A 252 -21.44 15.26 1.68
N ALA A 253 -22.71 15.17 2.10
CA ALA A 253 -23.49 13.95 2.04
C ALA A 253 -24.57 14.08 0.96
N PHE A 254 -24.73 13.01 0.16
CA PHE A 254 -25.73 12.92 -0.89
C PHE A 254 -26.57 11.66 -0.72
N LEU A 255 -27.88 11.79 -0.95
CA LEU A 255 -28.77 10.64 -1.14
C LEU A 255 -29.08 10.51 -2.63
N LEU A 256 -28.51 9.50 -3.28
CA LEU A 256 -28.86 9.17 -4.66
C LEU A 256 -30.07 8.24 -4.69
N HIS A 257 -31.26 8.82 -4.83
CA HIS A 257 -32.52 8.08 -4.86
C HIS A 257 -32.84 7.59 -6.28
N GLY A 258 -33.27 6.34 -6.40
CA GLY A 258 -33.73 5.74 -7.66
C GLY A 258 -34.04 4.26 -7.50
N VAL A 259 -34.96 3.74 -8.31
CA VAL A 259 -35.33 2.31 -8.30
C VAL A 259 -34.21 1.42 -8.86
N THR A 260 -34.26 0.12 -8.62
CA THR A 260 -33.33 -0.83 -9.27
C THR A 260 -33.43 -0.70 -10.79
N GLY A 261 -32.29 -0.75 -11.49
CA GLY A 261 -32.25 -0.55 -12.94
C GLY A 261 -32.19 0.90 -13.41
N SER A 262 -32.39 1.90 -12.52
CA SER A 262 -32.30 3.33 -12.89
C SER A 262 -30.87 3.84 -13.19
N GLY A 263 -29.87 2.95 -13.22
CA GLY A 263 -28.48 3.27 -13.54
C GLY A 263 -27.65 3.93 -12.42
N LYS A 264 -28.07 3.87 -11.15
CA LYS A 264 -27.28 4.40 -10.00
C LYS A 264 -25.83 3.89 -9.98
N THR A 265 -25.62 2.63 -10.34
CA THR A 265 -24.29 2.02 -10.40
C THR A 265 -23.35 2.75 -11.36
N GLU A 266 -23.88 3.24 -12.49
CA GLU A 266 -23.08 3.98 -13.47
C GLU A 266 -22.64 5.33 -12.91
N VAL A 267 -23.52 6.02 -12.18
CA VAL A 267 -23.17 7.25 -11.45
C VAL A 267 -22.06 6.99 -10.44
N TYR A 268 -22.13 5.89 -9.67
CA TYR A 268 -21.07 5.52 -8.73
C TYR A 268 -19.73 5.26 -9.43
N ILE A 269 -19.74 4.52 -10.54
CA ILE A 269 -18.53 4.21 -11.32
C ILE A 269 -17.87 5.48 -11.84
N ARG A 270 -18.66 6.41 -12.40
CA ARG A 270 -18.11 7.68 -12.91
C ARG A 270 -17.62 8.61 -11.82
N ALA A 271 -18.32 8.67 -10.69
CA ALA A 271 -17.86 9.42 -9.52
C ALA A 271 -16.53 8.86 -8.97
N MET A 272 -16.40 7.53 -8.90
CA MET A 272 -15.13 6.89 -8.51
C MET A 272 -14.01 7.21 -9.49
N ARG A 273 -14.26 7.14 -10.80
CA ARG A 273 -13.28 7.52 -11.82
C ARG A 273 -12.84 8.97 -11.66
N HIS A 274 -13.78 9.90 -11.52
CA HIS A 274 -13.46 11.31 -11.30
C HIS A 274 -12.62 11.52 -10.01
N ALA A 275 -12.91 10.79 -8.93
CA ALA A 275 -12.09 10.85 -7.72
C ALA A 275 -10.64 10.38 -7.98
N LEU A 276 -10.45 9.29 -8.74
CA LEU A 276 -9.13 8.78 -9.11
C LEU A 276 -8.36 9.75 -10.02
N ASP A 277 -9.04 10.37 -10.97
CA ASP A 277 -8.47 11.35 -11.90
C ASP A 277 -7.97 12.60 -11.15
N ASN A 278 -8.62 12.95 -10.04
CA ASN A 278 -8.19 13.98 -9.10
C ASN A 278 -7.14 13.49 -8.07
N GLY A 279 -6.51 12.34 -8.33
CA GLY A 279 -5.46 11.76 -7.48
C GLY A 279 -5.96 11.24 -6.14
N ARG A 280 -7.28 11.07 -5.94
CA ARG A 280 -7.86 10.55 -4.71
C ARG A 280 -8.09 9.04 -4.80
N SER A 281 -8.70 8.49 -3.77
CA SER A 281 -9.11 7.09 -3.67
C SER A 281 -10.62 7.01 -3.39
N ALA A 282 -11.24 5.86 -3.65
CA ALA A 282 -12.68 5.68 -3.45
C ALA A 282 -13.04 4.36 -2.73
N MET A 283 -13.91 4.45 -1.73
CA MET A 283 -14.41 3.29 -1.01
C MET A 283 -15.88 3.03 -1.36
N MET A 284 -16.22 1.79 -1.67
CA MET A 284 -17.60 1.37 -1.88
C MET A 284 -18.00 0.30 -0.87
N LEU A 285 -18.98 0.66 -0.02
CA LEU A 285 -19.59 -0.29 0.91
C LEU A 285 -20.81 -0.91 0.25
N VAL A 286 -20.83 -2.23 0.18
CA VAL A 286 -21.96 -2.99 -0.34
C VAL A 286 -22.56 -3.90 0.74
N PRO A 287 -23.87 -4.19 0.69
CA PRO A 287 -24.44 -5.30 1.46
C PRO A 287 -23.67 -6.59 1.20
N GLU A 288 -23.59 -7.48 2.19
CA GLU A 288 -22.80 -8.72 2.06
C GLU A 288 -23.24 -9.59 0.88
N ILE A 289 -24.55 -9.66 0.64
CA ILE A 289 -25.16 -10.37 -0.48
C ILE A 289 -24.95 -9.68 -1.84
N ALA A 290 -24.59 -8.39 -1.85
CA ALA A 290 -24.47 -7.59 -3.07
C ALA A 290 -23.05 -7.63 -3.66
N LEU A 291 -22.05 -8.10 -2.91
CA LEU A 291 -20.69 -8.31 -3.41
C LEU A 291 -20.58 -9.60 -4.25
N THR A 292 -21.52 -9.79 -5.15
CA THR A 292 -21.57 -10.96 -6.03
C THR A 292 -20.34 -10.98 -6.94
N PRO A 293 -19.95 -12.17 -7.45
CA PRO A 293 -18.93 -12.28 -8.49
C PRO A 293 -19.22 -11.38 -9.71
N VAL A 294 -20.48 -11.16 -10.06
CA VAL A 294 -20.87 -10.29 -11.18
C VAL A 294 -20.49 -8.85 -10.92
N PHE A 295 -20.82 -8.31 -9.74
CA PHE A 295 -20.53 -6.92 -9.40
C PHE A 295 -19.01 -6.66 -9.26
N SER A 296 -18.32 -7.54 -8.56
CA SER A 296 -16.86 -7.48 -8.38
C SER A 296 -16.12 -7.58 -9.72
N ARG A 297 -16.51 -8.50 -10.59
CA ARG A 297 -15.93 -8.62 -11.95
C ARG A 297 -16.25 -7.42 -12.83
N ARG A 298 -17.44 -6.82 -12.71
CA ARG A 298 -17.76 -5.57 -13.43
C ARG A 298 -16.84 -4.43 -13.01
N LEU A 299 -16.62 -4.24 -11.71
CA LEU A 299 -15.69 -3.21 -11.23
C LEU A 299 -14.24 -3.53 -11.62
N ARG A 300 -13.82 -4.81 -11.60
CA ARG A 300 -12.52 -5.24 -12.12
C ARG A 300 -12.40 -4.99 -13.63
N ALA A 301 -13.45 -5.21 -14.40
CA ALA A 301 -13.48 -4.89 -15.83
C ALA A 301 -13.26 -3.40 -16.06
N VAL A 302 -13.87 -2.53 -15.25
CA VAL A 302 -13.78 -1.06 -15.40
C VAL A 302 -12.47 -0.48 -14.90
N PHE A 303 -11.98 -0.91 -13.73
CA PHE A 303 -10.85 -0.30 -13.03
C PHE A 303 -9.56 -1.13 -13.04
N GLY A 304 -9.59 -2.33 -13.63
CA GLY A 304 -8.41 -3.20 -13.73
C GLY A 304 -7.82 -3.54 -12.36
N SER A 305 -6.49 -3.45 -12.23
CA SER A 305 -5.79 -3.71 -10.97
C SER A 305 -5.95 -2.60 -9.93
N GLU A 306 -6.59 -1.46 -10.23
CA GLU A 306 -6.75 -0.39 -9.24
C GLU A 306 -7.82 -0.67 -8.19
N VAL A 307 -8.62 -1.73 -8.37
CA VAL A 307 -9.66 -2.13 -7.42
C VAL A 307 -9.23 -3.27 -6.51
N ALA A 308 -9.41 -3.10 -5.21
CA ALA A 308 -9.30 -4.16 -4.22
C ALA A 308 -10.70 -4.62 -3.78
N ILE A 309 -10.88 -5.93 -3.62
CA ILE A 309 -12.18 -6.52 -3.34
C ILE A 309 -12.09 -7.32 -2.05
N LEU A 310 -12.91 -6.97 -1.06
CA LEU A 310 -12.86 -7.51 0.29
C LEU A 310 -14.19 -8.18 0.66
N HIS A 311 -14.34 -9.47 0.39
CA HIS A 311 -15.56 -10.26 0.69
C HIS A 311 -15.31 -11.49 1.54
N SER A 312 -16.38 -12.05 2.13
CA SER A 312 -16.37 -13.19 3.06
C SER A 312 -15.54 -14.38 2.57
N ASN A 313 -15.72 -14.76 1.31
CA ASN A 313 -15.07 -15.93 0.70
C ASN A 313 -13.55 -15.83 0.47
N LEU A 314 -12.91 -14.69 0.74
CA LEU A 314 -11.44 -14.60 0.64
C LEU A 314 -10.76 -15.34 1.78
N SER A 315 -9.73 -16.11 1.44
CA SER A 315 -8.78 -16.63 2.40
C SER A 315 -8.10 -15.50 3.17
N THR A 316 -7.56 -15.81 4.35
CA THR A 316 -6.85 -14.82 5.17
C THR A 316 -5.65 -14.21 4.42
N GLY A 317 -4.97 -15.01 3.58
CA GLY A 317 -3.85 -14.55 2.76
C GLY A 317 -4.28 -13.57 1.67
N GLU A 318 -5.34 -13.87 0.92
CA GLU A 318 -5.85 -12.96 -0.12
C GLU A 318 -6.33 -11.64 0.49
N ARG A 319 -7.06 -11.71 1.62
CA ARG A 319 -7.53 -10.51 2.33
C ARG A 319 -6.37 -9.62 2.79
N TYR A 320 -5.28 -10.24 3.23
CA TYR A 320 -4.08 -9.55 3.64
C TYR A 320 -3.36 -8.88 2.46
N ASP A 321 -3.27 -9.56 1.32
CA ASP A 321 -2.64 -9.02 0.11
C ASP A 321 -3.47 -7.87 -0.47
N GLU A 322 -4.80 -7.98 -0.54
CA GLU A 322 -5.71 -6.89 -0.95
C GLU A 322 -5.59 -5.68 -0.01
N TRP A 323 -5.51 -5.90 1.31
CA TRP A 323 -5.25 -4.83 2.27
C TRP A 323 -3.90 -4.14 2.04
N ARG A 324 -2.85 -4.92 1.76
CA ARG A 324 -1.53 -4.36 1.44
C ARG A 324 -1.55 -3.50 0.18
N ARG A 325 -2.25 -3.95 -0.87
CA ARG A 325 -2.42 -3.18 -2.11
C ARG A 325 -3.08 -1.83 -1.85
N ILE A 326 -4.14 -1.80 -1.02
CA ILE A 326 -4.79 -0.54 -0.61
C ILE A 326 -3.80 0.34 0.15
N ARG A 327 -3.06 -0.23 1.12
CA ARG A 327 -2.11 0.52 1.95
C ARG A 327 -0.94 1.10 1.15
N ARG A 328 -0.41 0.35 0.17
CA ARG A 328 0.68 0.78 -0.72
C ARG A 328 0.22 1.81 -1.75
N GLY A 329 -1.07 1.83 -2.06
CA GLY A 329 -1.66 2.67 -3.09
C GLY A 329 -1.76 1.99 -4.46
N ASP A 330 -1.40 0.70 -4.55
CA ASP A 330 -1.53 -0.12 -5.76
C ASP A 330 -3.01 -0.32 -6.13
N ALA A 331 -3.90 -0.36 -5.13
CA ALA A 331 -5.34 -0.31 -5.29
C ALA A 331 -5.89 0.98 -4.69
N ARG A 332 -6.45 1.84 -5.54
CA ARG A 332 -7.05 3.13 -5.18
C ARG A 332 -8.57 3.08 -5.06
N ILE A 333 -9.17 1.93 -5.37
CA ILE A 333 -10.58 1.62 -5.10
C ILE A 333 -10.64 0.40 -4.19
N ALA A 334 -11.54 0.38 -3.23
CA ALA A 334 -11.75 -0.75 -2.33
C ALA A 334 -13.25 -0.95 -2.17
N ILE A 335 -13.66 -2.19 -2.39
CA ILE A 335 -15.05 -2.60 -2.27
C ILE A 335 -15.11 -3.62 -1.15
N GLY A 336 -15.99 -3.39 -0.19
CA GLY A 336 -16.12 -4.29 0.94
C GLY A 336 -17.49 -4.29 1.54
N THR A 337 -17.69 -5.22 2.46
CA THR A 337 -18.89 -5.26 3.31
C THR A 337 -18.67 -4.41 4.56
N ARG A 338 -19.74 -4.18 5.33
CA ARG A 338 -19.72 -3.33 6.55
C ARG A 338 -18.59 -3.70 7.52
N ALA A 339 -18.30 -4.98 7.71
CA ALA A 339 -17.28 -5.47 8.64
C ALA A 339 -15.85 -5.44 8.08
N ARG A 340 -15.65 -5.09 6.80
CA ARG A 340 -14.39 -5.31 6.07
C ARG A 340 -13.81 -4.08 5.40
N SER A 341 -14.27 -2.88 5.76
CA SER A 341 -13.93 -1.66 5.02
C SER A 341 -13.23 -0.59 5.85
N LEU A 342 -13.01 -0.84 7.15
CA LEU A 342 -12.15 0.00 7.98
C LEU A 342 -10.69 -0.28 7.63
N HIS A 343 -10.22 0.20 6.48
CA HIS A 343 -8.84 0.01 6.04
C HIS A 343 -8.22 1.34 5.65
N ARG A 344 -6.93 1.48 5.97
CA ARG A 344 -6.17 2.71 5.74
C ARG A 344 -6.08 3.04 4.25
N TRP A 345 -6.43 4.27 3.93
CA TRP A 345 -6.24 4.89 2.62
C TRP A 345 -5.08 5.89 2.68
N ARG A 346 -4.21 5.89 1.66
CA ARG A 346 -3.17 6.91 1.55
C ARG A 346 -3.85 8.19 1.02
N THR A 347 -3.97 9.21 1.86
CA THR A 347 -4.28 10.56 1.38
C THR A 347 -3.09 11.03 0.54
N SER A 348 -3.33 11.39 -0.71
CA SER A 348 -2.34 11.99 -1.60
C SER A 348 -2.07 13.43 -1.16
N ALA A 349 -1.37 13.58 -0.04
CA ALA A 349 -0.77 14.84 0.34
C ALA A 349 0.52 14.55 1.12
N SER A 350 1.64 14.95 0.52
CA SER A 350 3.03 14.92 1.01
C SER A 350 3.92 13.74 0.55
N SER A 351 5.11 14.15 0.05
CA SER A 351 6.29 13.36 -0.36
C SER A 351 6.41 12.89 -1.82
N SER A 352 6.41 13.83 -2.78
CA SER A 352 7.15 13.64 -4.03
C SER A 352 7.58 14.95 -4.69
N LEU A 353 8.23 15.85 -3.95
CA LEU A 353 8.94 17.01 -4.50
C LEU A 353 10.16 17.26 -3.60
N THR A 354 11.27 16.57 -3.90
CA THR A 354 12.67 17.01 -3.78
C THR A 354 13.55 15.76 -3.79
N LYS A 355 13.99 15.35 -4.98
CA LYS A 355 15.25 14.63 -5.25
C LYS A 355 15.32 14.31 -6.75
N ASN A 356 15.63 15.32 -7.55
CA ASN A 356 16.38 15.17 -8.81
C ASN A 356 16.54 16.51 -9.52
N THR A 357 17.53 17.32 -9.14
CA THR A 357 18.33 18.08 -10.12
C THR A 357 19.60 18.65 -9.47
N THR A 358 20.71 17.93 -9.54
CA THR A 358 22.04 18.56 -9.56
C THR A 358 23.05 17.60 -10.17
N ARG A 359 23.34 17.74 -11.48
CA ARG A 359 24.66 17.53 -12.10
C ARG A 359 24.61 17.73 -13.63
N ARG A 360 25.20 18.85 -14.08
CA ARG A 360 26.01 19.06 -15.31
C ARG A 360 26.14 20.59 -15.54
N THR A 361 27.22 21.22 -15.09
CA THR A 361 28.44 21.59 -15.86
C THR A 361 28.21 22.46 -17.11
N ALA A 362 28.47 23.76 -16.93
CA ALA A 362 29.36 24.65 -17.68
C ALA A 362 29.11 25.06 -19.16
N SER A 363 29.24 26.38 -19.36
CA SER A 363 29.47 27.18 -20.59
C SER A 363 28.29 27.26 -21.57
N THR A 364 27.83 28.43 -22.02
CA THR A 364 28.62 29.42 -22.76
C THR A 364 27.94 30.80 -22.76
N ASN A 365 28.77 31.85 -22.69
CA ASN A 365 28.51 33.28 -22.94
C ASN A 365 27.48 33.59 -24.05
N ARG A 366 26.55 34.54 -23.79
CA ARG A 366 26.27 35.67 -24.69
C ARG A 366 25.44 36.77 -23.99
N ARG A 367 25.94 37.99 -24.15
CA ARG A 367 25.37 39.29 -23.76
C ARG A 367 24.01 39.52 -24.43
N PHE A 368 23.10 40.28 -23.79
CA PHE A 368 22.66 41.62 -24.22
C PHE A 368 21.45 42.14 -23.39
N THR A 369 21.63 43.35 -22.83
CA THR A 369 20.67 44.46 -22.61
C THR A 369 19.38 44.31 -21.79
N THR A 370 19.37 45.01 -20.65
CA THR A 370 18.24 45.76 -20.05
C THR A 370 17.70 46.82 -21.03
N PRO A 371 16.40 47.18 -21.00
CA PRO A 371 15.85 48.18 -20.07
C PRO A 371 14.45 47.79 -19.51
N ALA A 372 14.15 48.03 -18.23
CA ALA A 372 13.49 49.21 -17.64
C ALA A 372 11.95 49.32 -17.82
N MET A 373 11.27 49.37 -16.66
CA MET A 373 10.13 50.22 -16.27
C MET A 373 8.68 49.98 -16.75
N LEU A 374 7.79 50.03 -15.74
CA LEU A 374 6.39 50.52 -15.68
C LEU A 374 5.33 49.68 -16.44
N GLN A 375 4.20 49.27 -15.87
CA GLN A 375 3.33 49.80 -14.79
C GLN A 375 2.90 48.73 -13.80
#